data_AF-A0A2R6JTM6-F1
#
_entry.id   AF-A0A2R6JTM6-F1
#
_cell.length_a   1.000
_cell.length_b   1.000
_cell.length_c   1.000
_cell.angle_alpha   90.00
_cell.angle_beta   90.00
_cell.angle_gamma   90.00
#
_symmetry.space_group_name_H-M   'P 1'
#
loop_
_entity.id
_entity.type
_entity.pdbx_description
1 polymer ?
#
loop_
_entity_poly.entity_id
_entity_poly.type
_entity_poly.pdbx_seq_one_letter_code
_entity_poly.pdbx_strand_id
1 'polypeptide(L)'
;MATARSIQKDELEELLALYRMLNPDDPELERNEALADQWQDMVCDESLEIVVVEHDEILVSSCVLSITDNLTRGAKPFGVVENVITHEAYRRNGFGELCLQRAIEVAERRDCYKVMLLTGSDKEWKHEWYEGCGFDRKEKTGFVLTPGPR
;
A
#
# COMPACT_ATOMS: atom_id res chain seq x y z
N MET A 1 -9.89 -5.49 18.91
CA MET A 1 -9.17 -4.20 18.77
C MET A 1 -8.41 -4.24 17.46
N ALA A 2 -8.48 -3.22 16.62
CA ALA A 2 -7.79 -3.24 15.34
C ALA A 2 -6.27 -3.10 15.51
N THR A 3 -5.49 -3.85 14.72
CA THR A 3 -4.03 -3.87 14.79
C THR A 3 -3.44 -3.72 13.39
N ALA A 4 -2.53 -2.76 13.20
CA ALA A 4 -1.72 -2.67 11.98
C ALA A 4 -0.41 -3.42 12.12
N ARG A 5 -0.10 -4.27 11.15
CA ARG A 5 1.09 -5.13 11.15
C ARG A 5 1.52 -5.47 9.72
N SER A 6 2.71 -6.05 9.58
CA SER A 6 3.11 -6.70 8.35
C SER A 6 2.20 -7.90 8.08
N ILE A 7 1.94 -8.16 6.82
CA ILE A 7 1.20 -9.35 6.39
C ILE A 7 1.98 -10.63 6.74
N GLN A 8 1.24 -11.71 6.98
CA GLN A 8 1.77 -13.05 7.20
C GLN A 8 1.69 -13.86 5.91
N LYS A 9 2.62 -14.81 5.74
CA LYS A 9 2.77 -15.62 4.53
C LYS A 9 1.53 -16.43 4.14
N ASP A 10 0.65 -16.74 5.09
CA ASP A 10 -0.57 -17.51 4.92
C ASP A 10 -1.81 -16.65 4.63
N GLU A 11 -1.66 -15.33 4.55
CA GLU A 11 -2.76 -14.36 4.36
C GLU A 11 -2.97 -13.94 2.89
N LEU A 12 -2.37 -14.66 1.93
CA LEU A 12 -2.47 -14.32 0.51
C LEU A 12 -3.93 -14.20 0.04
N GLU A 13 -4.79 -15.16 0.37
CA GLU A 13 -6.18 -15.16 -0.12
C GLU A 13 -7.00 -14.00 0.46
N GLU A 14 -6.76 -13.60 1.72
CA GLU A 14 -7.41 -12.43 2.32
C GLU A 14 -6.94 -11.12 1.67
N LEU A 15 -5.65 -11.01 1.37
CA LEU A 15 -5.11 -9.88 0.63
C LEU A 15 -5.71 -9.79 -0.79
N LEU A 16 -5.80 -10.92 -1.51
CA LEU A 16 -6.40 -10.97 -2.84
C LEU A 16 -7.89 -10.60 -2.81
N ALA A 17 -8.61 -10.94 -1.74
CA ALA A 17 -9.99 -10.50 -1.54
C ALA A 17 -10.09 -8.97 -1.43
N LEU A 18 -9.17 -8.32 -0.70
CA LEU A 18 -9.08 -6.85 -0.65
C LEU A 18 -8.73 -6.25 -2.01
N TYR A 19 -7.76 -6.82 -2.73
CA TYR A 19 -7.37 -6.31 -4.05
C TYR A 19 -8.47 -6.43 -5.10
N ARG A 20 -9.33 -7.45 -5.02
CA ARG A 20 -10.54 -7.55 -5.83
C ARG A 20 -11.52 -6.40 -5.57
N MET A 21 -11.57 -5.85 -4.36
CA MET A 21 -12.37 -4.65 -4.06
C MET A 21 -11.68 -3.36 -4.54
N LEU A 22 -10.34 -3.35 -4.58
CA LEU A 22 -9.57 -2.22 -5.07
C LEU A 22 -9.72 -2.06 -6.59
N ASN A 23 -9.53 -3.17 -7.32
CA ASN A 23 -9.61 -3.24 -8.78
C ASN A 23 -10.56 -4.39 -9.21
N PRO A 24 -11.89 -4.17 -9.25
CA PRO A 24 -12.85 -5.21 -9.61
C PRO A 24 -12.71 -5.76 -11.04
N ASP A 25 -12.07 -5.00 -11.93
CA ASP A 25 -11.88 -5.35 -13.33
C ASP A 25 -10.57 -6.13 -13.59
N ASP A 26 -9.71 -6.31 -12.58
CA ASP A 26 -8.47 -7.08 -12.72
C ASP A 26 -8.78 -8.57 -12.97
N PRO A 27 -8.00 -9.25 -13.83
CA PRO A 27 -8.18 -10.68 -14.07
C PRO A 27 -7.92 -11.48 -12.79
N GLU A 28 -8.65 -12.59 -12.62
CA GLU A 28 -8.40 -13.49 -11.52
C GLU A 28 -7.02 -14.16 -11.65
N LEU A 29 -6.24 -14.12 -10.57
CA LEU A 29 -4.93 -14.77 -10.52
C LEU A 29 -5.10 -16.29 -10.43
N GLU A 30 -4.33 -16.99 -11.26
CA GLU A 30 -4.21 -18.44 -11.19
C GLU A 30 -3.32 -18.84 -10.00
N ARG A 31 -3.79 -19.78 -9.17
CA ARG A 31 -3.06 -20.28 -7.99
C ARG A 31 -2.04 -21.34 -8.41
N ASN A 32 -1.05 -20.91 -9.17
CA ASN A 32 0.04 -21.73 -9.68
C ASN A 32 1.34 -21.50 -8.87
N GLU A 33 2.37 -22.30 -9.16
CA GLU A 33 3.67 -22.20 -8.50
C GLU A 33 4.32 -20.82 -8.69
N ALA A 34 4.15 -20.21 -9.88
CA ALA A 34 4.71 -18.88 -10.15
C ALA A 34 4.11 -17.79 -9.24
N LEU A 35 2.80 -17.83 -8.98
CA LEU A 35 2.17 -16.93 -8.02
C LEU A 35 2.67 -17.17 -6.60
N ALA A 36 2.83 -18.45 -6.21
CA ALA A 36 3.34 -18.81 -4.89
C ALA A 36 4.78 -18.33 -4.67
N ASP A 37 5.64 -18.49 -5.68
CA ASP A 37 7.03 -18.01 -5.66
C ASP A 37 7.07 -16.47 -5.58
N GLN A 38 6.30 -15.77 -6.42
CA GLN A 38 6.22 -14.32 -6.38
C GLN A 38 5.72 -13.81 -5.02
N TRP A 39 4.72 -14.46 -4.44
CA TRP A 39 4.22 -14.11 -3.12
C TRP A 39 5.28 -14.31 -2.03
N GLN A 40 6.01 -15.43 -2.09
CA GLN A 40 7.08 -15.72 -1.15
C GLN A 40 8.22 -14.69 -1.25
N ASP A 41 8.60 -14.29 -2.47
CA ASP A 41 9.59 -13.24 -2.71
C ASP A 41 9.13 -11.91 -2.14
N MET A 42 7.86 -11.52 -2.38
CA MET A 42 7.29 -10.27 -1.86
C MET A 42 7.27 -10.24 -0.33
N VAL A 43 6.93 -11.34 0.34
CA VAL A 43 6.90 -11.42 1.82
C VAL A 43 8.31 -11.44 2.42
N CYS A 44 9.32 -11.89 1.68
CA CYS A 44 10.71 -11.93 2.12
C CYS A 44 11.53 -10.69 1.75
N ASP A 45 11.02 -9.80 0.90
CA ASP A 45 11.73 -8.62 0.44
C ASP A 45 11.76 -7.53 1.52
N GLU A 46 12.94 -7.26 2.11
CA GLU A 46 13.12 -6.22 3.12
C GLU A 46 12.89 -4.79 2.62
N SER A 47 12.81 -4.59 1.30
CA SER A 47 12.50 -3.32 0.66
C SER A 47 10.99 -3.14 0.38
N LEU A 48 10.19 -4.19 0.60
CA LEU A 48 8.74 -4.18 0.38
C LEU A 48 8.00 -4.52 1.69
N GLU A 49 7.19 -3.59 2.17
CA GLU A 49 6.35 -3.80 3.34
C GLU A 49 4.89 -3.82 2.91
N ILE A 50 4.23 -4.97 3.07
CA ILE A 50 2.78 -5.08 2.89
C ILE A 50 2.13 -4.93 4.26
N VAL A 51 1.60 -3.75 4.52
CA VAL A 51 0.92 -3.43 5.77
C VAL A 51 -0.53 -3.86 5.67
N VAL A 52 -1.03 -4.55 6.68
CA VAL A 52 -2.43 -4.91 6.83
C VAL A 52 -2.98 -4.41 8.16
N VAL A 53 -4.28 -4.13 8.18
CA VAL A 53 -5.04 -3.88 9.42
C VAL A 53 -5.98 -5.04 9.64
N GLU A 54 -5.77 -5.73 10.75
CA GLU A 54 -6.63 -6.80 11.21
C GLU A 54 -7.66 -6.25 12.22
N HIS A 55 -8.93 -6.58 12.02
CA HIS A 55 -10.01 -6.29 12.94
C HIS A 55 -10.95 -7.49 13.01
N ASP A 56 -11.16 -8.03 14.22
CA ASP A 56 -11.98 -9.20 14.48
C ASP A 56 -11.61 -10.40 13.59
N GLU A 57 -10.29 -10.71 13.54
CA GLU A 57 -9.69 -11.81 12.77
C GLU A 57 -9.86 -11.69 11.26
N ILE A 58 -10.16 -10.49 10.76
CA ILE A 58 -10.34 -10.21 9.32
C ILE A 58 -9.38 -9.10 8.90
N LEU A 59 -8.69 -9.27 7.78
CA LEU A 59 -7.98 -8.17 7.14
C LEU A 59 -8.97 -7.14 6.55
N VAL A 60 -9.04 -5.97 7.17
CA VAL A 60 -9.99 -4.90 6.80
C VAL A 60 -9.34 -3.75 6.02
N SER A 61 -8.01 -3.67 5.98
CA SER A 61 -7.29 -2.67 5.19
C SER A 61 -5.91 -3.19 4.80
N SER A 62 -5.38 -2.72 3.67
CA SER A 62 -4.02 -2.99 3.24
C SER A 62 -3.42 -1.79 2.49
N CYS A 63 -2.09 -1.66 2.54
CA CYS A 63 -1.30 -0.86 1.60
C CYS A 63 0.10 -1.47 1.43
N VAL A 64 0.73 -1.22 0.28
CA VAL A 64 2.10 -1.63 -0.01
C VAL A 64 3.02 -0.43 0.10
N LEU A 65 4.10 -0.54 0.87
CA LEU A 65 5.19 0.43 0.93
C LEU A 65 6.42 -0.19 0.27
N SER A 66 6.89 0.40 -0.83
CA SER A 66 8.20 0.10 -1.41
C SER A 66 9.22 1.14 -0.95
N ILE A 67 10.39 0.70 -0.49
CA ILE A 67 11.51 1.52 -0.07
C ILE A 67 12.63 1.38 -1.09
N THR A 68 13.10 2.50 -1.63
CA THR A 68 14.19 2.52 -2.61
C THR A 68 15.40 3.22 -2.01
N ASP A 69 16.53 2.50 -1.98
CA ASP A 69 17.82 3.08 -1.67
C ASP A 69 18.18 4.19 -2.67
N ASN A 70 18.80 5.24 -2.17
CA ASN A 70 19.05 6.44 -2.94
C ASN A 70 20.32 7.13 -2.46
N LEU A 71 21.08 7.73 -3.39
CA LEU A 71 22.32 8.45 -3.09
C LEU A 71 22.10 9.96 -2.90
N THR A 72 20.95 10.49 -3.34
CA THR A 72 20.61 11.90 -3.12
C THR A 72 20.20 12.14 -1.66
N ARG A 73 20.07 13.41 -1.26
CA ARG A 73 19.57 13.79 0.08
C ARG A 73 20.33 13.13 1.23
N GLY A 74 21.65 12.99 1.08
CA GLY A 74 22.52 12.41 2.09
C GLY A 74 22.49 10.88 2.13
N ALA A 75 22.32 10.23 0.97
CA ALA A 75 22.18 8.79 0.83
C ALA A 75 20.98 8.18 1.60
N LYS A 76 19.93 8.98 1.81
CA LYS A 76 18.71 8.55 2.49
C LYS A 76 17.74 7.91 1.49
N PRO A 77 17.08 6.79 1.84
CA PRO A 77 16.08 6.15 0.98
C PRO A 77 14.82 7.01 0.85
N PHE A 78 13.92 6.63 -0.05
CA PHE A 78 12.55 7.16 -0.12
C PHE A 78 11.53 6.03 -0.22
N GLY A 79 10.33 6.29 0.27
CA GLY A 79 9.20 5.36 0.19
C GLY A 79 8.20 5.73 -0.91
N VAL A 80 7.54 4.73 -1.48
CA VAL A 80 6.35 4.87 -2.32
C VAL A 80 5.26 3.97 -1.76
N VAL A 81 4.09 4.54 -1.49
CA VAL A 81 2.91 3.78 -1.09
C VAL A 81 2.01 3.54 -2.31
N GLU A 82 1.61 2.29 -2.48
CA GLU A 82 0.70 1.80 -3.51
C GLU A 82 -0.40 0.93 -2.90
N ASN A 83 -1.43 0.63 -3.71
CA ASN A 83 -2.47 -0.35 -3.39
C ASN A 83 -3.21 -0.12 -2.05
N VAL A 84 -3.45 1.14 -1.69
CA VAL A 84 -4.22 1.49 -0.48
C VAL A 84 -5.67 1.09 -0.65
N ILE A 85 -6.14 0.17 0.19
CA ILE A 85 -7.51 -0.32 0.20
C ILE A 85 -8.02 -0.50 1.61
N THR A 86 -9.29 -0.14 1.84
CA THR A 86 -10.06 -0.53 3.02
C THR A 86 -11.30 -1.26 2.54
N HIS A 87 -11.56 -2.43 3.14
CA HIS A 87 -12.72 -3.27 2.88
C HIS A 87 -14.00 -2.44 2.97
N GLU A 88 -14.91 -2.61 2.01
CA GLU A 88 -16.03 -1.67 1.81
C GLU A 88 -16.95 -1.55 3.03
N ALA A 89 -17.30 -2.69 3.63
CA ALA A 89 -18.11 -2.79 4.85
C ALA A 89 -17.46 -2.15 6.10
N TYR A 90 -16.15 -1.91 6.08
CA TYR A 90 -15.38 -1.40 7.22
C TYR A 90 -14.85 0.03 7.00
N ARG A 91 -15.22 0.69 5.89
CA ARG A 91 -14.85 2.09 5.63
C ARG A 91 -15.41 3.03 6.70
N ARG A 92 -14.77 4.19 6.88
CA ARG A 92 -15.12 5.23 7.87
C ARG A 92 -14.93 4.82 9.34
N ASN A 93 -14.16 3.76 9.59
CA ASN A 93 -13.74 3.35 10.95
C ASN A 93 -12.26 3.68 11.25
N GLY A 94 -11.58 4.46 10.40
CA GLY A 94 -10.17 4.83 10.60
C GLY A 94 -9.13 3.78 10.17
N PHE A 95 -9.54 2.61 9.67
CA PHE A 95 -8.59 1.53 9.33
C PHE A 95 -7.62 1.87 8.20
N GLY A 96 -8.07 2.58 7.16
CA GLY A 96 -7.15 3.05 6.11
C GLY A 96 -6.10 4.01 6.63
N GLU A 97 -6.46 4.88 7.57
CA GLU A 97 -5.54 5.84 8.19
C GLU A 97 -4.53 5.10 9.07
N LEU A 98 -5.00 4.16 9.88
CA LEU A 98 -4.15 3.29 10.70
C LEU A 98 -3.16 2.48 9.83
N CYS A 99 -3.62 1.97 8.68
CA CYS A 99 -2.79 1.26 7.71
C CYS A 99 -1.67 2.16 7.17
N LEU A 100 -2.04 3.37 6.74
CA LEU A 100 -1.11 4.31 6.11
C LEU A 100 -0.13 4.91 7.13
N GLN A 101 -0.59 5.23 8.34
CA GLN A 101 0.28 5.65 9.44
C GLN A 101 1.35 4.60 9.74
N ARG A 102 0.98 3.32 9.78
CA ARG A 102 1.94 2.24 9.99
C ARG A 102 2.99 2.17 8.88
N ALA A 103 2.60 2.34 7.62
CA ALA A 103 3.55 2.43 6.51
C ALA A 103 4.50 3.64 6.66
N ILE A 104 3.98 4.82 7.03
CA ILE A 104 4.79 6.02 7.26
C ILE A 104 5.80 5.77 8.39
N GLU A 105 5.38 5.19 9.51
CA GLU A 105 6.29 4.83 10.61
C GLU A 105 7.39 3.85 10.18
N VAL A 106 7.08 2.89 9.29
CA VAL A 106 8.09 1.98 8.73
C VAL A 106 9.12 2.78 7.93
N ALA A 107 8.66 3.69 7.06
CA ALA A 107 9.55 4.54 6.27
C ALA A 107 10.41 5.45 7.16
N GLU A 108 9.85 6.04 8.21
CA GLU A 108 10.58 6.86 9.18
C GLU A 108 11.67 6.06 9.91
N ARG A 109 11.35 4.84 10.38
CA ARG A 109 12.34 3.95 11.01
C ARG A 109 13.46 3.54 10.07
N ARG A 110 13.22 3.55 8.76
CA ARG A 110 14.21 3.29 7.71
C ARG A 110 14.95 4.55 7.26
N ASP A 111 14.77 5.68 7.95
CA ASP A 111 15.36 6.98 7.66
C ASP A 111 15.03 7.50 6.25
N CYS A 112 13.84 7.15 5.73
CA CYS A 112 13.37 7.67 4.45
C CYS A 112 13.23 9.20 4.53
N TYR A 113 13.80 9.94 3.57
CA TYR A 113 13.69 11.39 3.57
C TYR A 113 12.31 11.89 3.08
N LYS A 114 11.53 11.03 2.43
CA LYS A 114 10.15 11.27 2.02
C LYS A 114 9.40 9.97 1.76
N VAL A 115 8.07 10.05 1.77
CA VAL A 115 7.14 9.03 1.27
C VAL A 115 6.26 9.67 0.21
N MET A 116 6.00 8.96 -0.88
CA MET A 116 5.18 9.43 -2.00
C MET A 116 4.01 8.48 -2.24
N LEU A 117 2.93 8.99 -2.81
CA LEU A 117 1.79 8.21 -3.29
C LEU A 117 1.23 8.89 -4.53
N LEU A 118 0.76 8.11 -5.49
CA LEU A 118 -0.04 8.59 -6.62
C LEU A 118 -1.44 7.99 -6.52
N THR A 119 -2.47 8.80 -6.77
CA THR A 119 -3.84 8.30 -6.87
C THR A 119 -4.45 8.75 -8.19
N GLY A 120 -5.05 7.80 -8.91
CA GLY A 120 -5.80 8.09 -10.14
C GLY A 120 -7.22 8.60 -9.89
N SER A 121 -7.64 8.77 -8.63
CA SER A 121 -8.98 9.23 -8.31
C SER A 121 -9.12 10.74 -8.50
N ASP A 122 -10.19 11.15 -9.16
CA ASP A 122 -10.64 12.54 -9.32
C ASP A 122 -11.58 13.01 -8.20
N LYS A 123 -11.92 12.11 -7.27
CA LYS A 123 -12.85 12.37 -6.17
C LYS A 123 -12.16 13.20 -5.09
N GLU A 124 -12.61 14.44 -4.89
CA GLU A 124 -12.01 15.39 -3.94
C GLU A 124 -11.86 14.81 -2.51
N TRP A 125 -12.87 14.07 -2.03
CA TRP A 125 -12.81 13.47 -0.69
C TRP A 125 -11.62 12.54 -0.49
N LYS A 126 -11.12 11.88 -1.56
CA LYS A 126 -9.91 11.04 -1.45
C LYS A 126 -8.66 11.90 -1.30
N HIS A 127 -8.61 13.04 -1.98
CA HIS A 127 -7.49 13.99 -1.86
C HIS A 127 -7.46 14.56 -0.45
N GLU A 128 -8.61 15.05 0.05
CA GLU A 128 -8.75 15.54 1.42
C GLU A 128 -8.38 14.46 2.45
N TRP A 129 -8.71 13.20 2.18
CA TRP A 129 -8.34 12.07 3.04
C TRP A 129 -6.83 11.84 3.09
N TYR A 130 -6.14 11.83 1.95
CA TYR A 130 -4.67 11.73 1.93
C TYR A 130 -3.99 12.96 2.56
N GLU A 131 -4.54 14.16 2.34
CA GLU A 131 -4.08 15.38 3.02
C GLU A 131 -4.23 15.26 4.55
N GLY A 132 -5.34 14.71 5.03
CA GLY A 132 -5.56 14.38 6.45
C GLY A 132 -4.56 13.37 7.01
N CYS A 133 -4.00 12.51 6.17
CA CYS A 133 -2.92 11.56 6.53
C CYS A 133 -1.51 12.20 6.48
N GLY A 134 -1.40 13.49 6.16
CA GLY A 134 -0.13 14.23 6.15
C GLY A 134 0.54 14.38 4.79
N PHE A 135 -0.11 13.95 3.69
CA PHE A 135 0.41 14.16 2.34
C PHE A 135 0.10 15.58 1.82
N ASP A 136 0.99 16.17 1.02
CA ASP A 136 0.75 17.42 0.31
C ASP A 136 0.59 17.17 -1.20
N ARG A 137 -0.63 17.33 -1.72
CA ARG A 137 -0.92 17.13 -3.15
C ARG A 137 -0.28 18.18 -4.08
N LYS A 138 0.22 19.30 -3.55
CA LYS A 138 0.81 20.42 -4.32
C LYS A 138 2.33 20.37 -4.36
N GLU A 139 2.97 19.56 -3.52
CA GLU A 139 4.43 19.46 -3.42
C GLU A 139 5.05 18.83 -4.69
N LYS A 140 4.33 17.96 -5.41
CA LYS A 140 4.81 17.27 -6.63
C LYS A 140 3.69 17.06 -7.66
N THR A 141 4.07 17.03 -8.94
CA THR A 141 3.19 16.64 -10.05
C THR A 141 3.45 15.19 -10.45
N GLY A 142 2.40 14.35 -10.47
CA GLY A 142 2.47 12.98 -10.95
C GLY A 142 2.44 12.89 -12.48
N PHE A 143 3.27 12.02 -13.04
CA PHE A 143 3.26 11.68 -14.47
C PHE A 143 3.19 10.17 -14.62
N VAL A 144 2.32 9.69 -15.50
CA VAL A 144 2.11 8.26 -15.76
C VAL A 144 2.31 7.98 -17.23
N LEU A 145 3.11 6.97 -17.54
CA LEU A 145 3.26 6.39 -18.87
C LEU A 145 3.03 4.88 -18.73
N THR A 146 2.02 4.35 -19.42
CA THR A 146 1.77 2.90 -19.49
C THR A 146 2.48 2.33 -20.73
N PRO A 147 3.52 1.50 -20.57
CA PRO A 147 4.19 0.87 -21.72
C PRO A 147 3.30 -0.22 -22.33
N GLY A 148 3.14 -0.25 -23.66
CA GLY A 148 2.35 -1.25 -24.38
C GLY A 148 1.56 -0.68 -25.57
N PRO A 149 0.92 -1.51 -26.42
CA PRO A 149 0.06 -1.02 -27.49
C PRO A 149 -1.17 -0.32 -26.91
N ARG A 150 -1.49 0.86 -27.47
CA ARG A 150 -2.73 1.60 -27.20
C ARG A 150 -3.93 0.92 -27.84
#